data_AF-Q2SDB8-F1
#
_entry.id   AF-Q2SDB8-F1
#
_cell.length_a   1.000
_cell.length_b   1.000
_cell.length_c   1.000
_cell.angle_alpha   90.00
_cell.angle_beta   90.00
_cell.angle_gamma   90.00
#
_symmetry.space_group_name_H-M   'P 1'
#
loop_
_entity.id
_entity.type
_entity.pdbx_description
1 polymer ?
#
loop_
_entity_poly.entity_id
_entity_poly.type
_entity_poly.pdbx_seq_one_letter_code
_entity_poly.pdbx_strand_id
1 'polypeptide(L)'
;MTGESSGKRPYLVLVHRGAVLPGRQFSILFISRLNTIVLMVVLLAMAGVLAFSMYRLSLPEQLNLAYQDTRATVNETLAGQLNGYLSTGEATLLTAMEDTVRELNEVKLSQFPQDIQTAIAPPLQTLSEFMRTDLRASGKLSGNTQQLLQQNEREISDQLSLLSGYARKGMEEKPEAAGEYFVKIAAAYESLLGLSEKRENYFRTSDASLYETVTNSHRQLVNNIAALTGLEPLGVMSEKEEDDFLSMLTGESGSDAEQYDLVEDYRSELQSLSGRYLRELDNTRQIIENIHNSHVRAEELLTALTSAISDVRTVIDVQRERIVQSVYWALGVAVATVMVLALVFAFI
;
A
#
# COMPACT_ATOMS: atom_id res chain seq x y z
N MET A 1 -95.74 -56.55 55.31
CA MET A 1 -96.71 -57.57 55.75
C MET A 1 -97.24 -58.26 54.50
N THR A 2 -97.27 -59.61 54.53
CA THR A 2 -97.95 -60.57 53.60
C THR A 2 -97.54 -60.49 52.12
N GLY A 3 -96.79 -61.46 51.56
CA GLY A 3 -97.22 -62.82 51.18
C GLY A 3 -97.80 -62.79 49.74
N GLU A 4 -97.65 -63.72 48.80
CA GLU A 4 -97.19 -65.10 48.72
C GLU A 4 -97.30 -65.53 47.22
N SER A 5 -96.62 -66.62 46.82
CA SER A 5 -97.01 -67.56 45.75
C SER A 5 -96.89 -67.14 44.26
N SER A 6 -95.93 -67.65 43.46
CA SER A 6 -95.73 -69.01 42.88
C SER A 6 -96.69 -69.37 41.72
N GLY A 7 -96.15 -69.65 40.52
CA GLY A 7 -96.95 -70.23 39.42
C GLY A 7 -96.39 -70.22 37.99
N LYS A 8 -95.40 -71.08 37.72
CA LYS A 8 -95.12 -71.88 36.48
C LYS A 8 -95.20 -71.27 35.05
N ARG A 9 -94.08 -71.50 34.32
CA ARG A 9 -93.73 -71.29 32.88
C ARG A 9 -94.63 -72.10 31.90
N PRO A 10 -94.65 -71.83 30.57
CA PRO A 10 -93.55 -72.21 29.65
C PRO A 10 -93.20 -71.23 28.50
N TYR A 11 -91.89 -71.20 28.20
CA TYR A 11 -91.19 -71.04 26.91
C TYR A 11 -91.88 -70.38 25.70
N LEU A 12 -91.32 -69.27 25.23
CA LEU A 12 -91.02 -69.14 23.80
C LEU A 12 -89.71 -68.38 23.57
N VAL A 13 -88.83 -69.05 22.86
CA VAL A 13 -87.51 -68.61 22.43
C VAL A 13 -87.68 -67.47 21.42
N LEU A 14 -87.12 -66.30 21.73
CA LEU A 14 -86.84 -65.27 20.72
C LEU A 14 -85.40 -64.80 20.90
N VAL A 15 -84.55 -65.47 20.13
CA VAL A 15 -83.21 -65.03 19.78
C VAL A 15 -83.32 -63.66 19.14
N HIS A 16 -82.89 -62.61 19.84
CA HIS A 16 -82.54 -61.36 19.19
C HIS A 16 -81.08 -61.05 19.46
N ARG A 17 -80.25 -61.50 18.51
CA ARG A 17 -78.91 -60.98 18.26
C ARG A 17 -79.00 -59.45 18.21
N GLY A 18 -78.54 -58.79 19.26
CA GLY A 18 -78.16 -57.38 19.20
C GLY A 18 -76.98 -57.27 18.26
N ALA A 19 -77.29 -57.00 16.99
CA ALA A 19 -76.32 -56.74 15.95
C ALA A 19 -75.45 -55.55 16.38
N VAL A 20 -74.15 -55.81 16.53
CA VAL A 20 -73.12 -54.78 16.56
C VAL A 20 -73.27 -54.00 15.25
N LEU A 21 -73.78 -52.77 15.33
CA LEU A 21 -73.83 -51.84 14.21
C LEU A 21 -72.40 -51.58 13.70
N PRO A 22 -72.03 -51.98 12.47
CA PRO A 22 -70.74 -51.65 11.90
C PRO A 22 -70.85 -50.28 11.22
N GLY A 23 -70.99 -49.22 12.01
CA GLY A 23 -71.34 -47.88 11.48
C GLY A 23 -70.45 -46.71 11.94
N ARG A 24 -69.63 -46.87 12.98
CA ARG A 24 -68.79 -45.78 13.54
C ARG A 24 -67.28 -45.98 13.43
N GLN A 25 -66.83 -47.05 12.78
CA GLN A 25 -65.40 -47.32 12.56
C GLN A 25 -64.82 -46.44 11.42
N PHE A 26 -65.65 -46.03 10.45
CA PHE A 26 -65.22 -45.23 9.31
C PHE A 26 -64.82 -43.79 9.71
N SER A 27 -65.50 -43.20 10.70
CA SER A 27 -65.22 -41.85 11.18
C SER A 27 -63.89 -41.77 11.93
N ILE A 28 -63.59 -42.74 12.79
CA ILE A 28 -62.35 -42.76 13.60
C ILE A 28 -61.12 -43.00 12.72
N LEU A 29 -61.23 -43.91 11.74
CA LEU A 29 -60.17 -44.18 10.77
C LEU A 29 -59.95 -43.02 9.80
N PHE A 30 -61.01 -42.30 9.40
CA PHE A 30 -60.90 -41.10 8.57
C PHE A 30 -60.25 -39.93 9.33
N ILE A 31 -60.67 -39.67 10.57
CA ILE A 31 -60.08 -38.63 11.44
C ILE A 31 -58.61 -38.93 11.75
N SER A 32 -58.26 -40.20 12.01
CA SER A 32 -56.87 -40.62 12.26
C SER A 32 -55.98 -40.48 11.02
N ARG A 33 -56.47 -40.87 9.83
CA ARG A 33 -55.73 -40.69 8.57
C ARG A 33 -55.57 -39.21 8.21
N LEU A 34 -56.60 -38.39 8.44
CA LEU A 34 -56.55 -36.94 8.26
C LEU A 34 -55.52 -36.30 9.21
N ASN A 35 -55.49 -36.72 10.48
CA ASN A 35 -54.53 -36.24 11.47
C ASN A 35 -53.08 -36.54 11.06
N THR A 36 -52.79 -37.76 10.59
CA THR A 36 -51.46 -38.13 10.10
C THR A 36 -51.04 -37.32 8.87
N ILE A 37 -51.97 -37.01 7.95
CA ILE A 37 -51.70 -36.16 6.79
C ILE A 37 -51.40 -34.72 7.23
N VAL A 38 -52.17 -34.16 8.16
CA VAL A 38 -51.93 -32.81 8.70
C VAL A 38 -50.57 -32.74 9.39
N LEU A 39 -50.24 -33.71 10.25
CA LEU A 39 -48.93 -33.77 10.92
C LEU A 39 -47.77 -33.88 9.92
N MET A 40 -47.94 -34.66 8.83
CA MET A 40 -46.93 -34.77 7.78
C MET A 40 -46.74 -33.45 7.02
N VAL A 41 -47.82 -32.74 6.68
CA VAL A 41 -47.76 -31.43 6.02
C VAL A 41 -47.07 -30.40 6.93
N VAL A 42 -47.37 -30.40 8.23
CA VAL A 42 -46.70 -29.53 9.21
C VAL A 42 -45.21 -29.85 9.32
N LEU A 43 -44.83 -31.13 9.37
CA LEU A 43 -43.43 -31.55 9.39
C LEU A 43 -42.67 -31.14 8.12
N LEU A 44 -43.28 -31.31 6.95
CA LEU A 44 -42.69 -30.89 5.67
C LEU A 44 -42.56 -29.36 5.58
N ALA A 45 -43.56 -28.62 6.06
CA ALA A 45 -43.50 -27.16 6.13
C ALA A 45 -42.39 -26.68 7.07
N MET A 46 -42.25 -27.28 8.27
CA MET A 46 -41.15 -26.98 9.19
C MET A 46 -39.79 -27.32 8.58
N ALA A 47 -39.63 -28.49 7.96
CA ALA A 47 -38.39 -28.88 7.31
C ALA A 47 -38.02 -27.92 6.17
N GLY A 48 -39.00 -27.47 5.39
CA GLY A 48 -38.81 -26.48 4.33
C GLY A 48 -38.36 -25.12 4.86
N VAL A 49 -38.98 -24.62 5.94
CA VAL A 49 -38.58 -23.36 6.60
C VAL A 49 -37.17 -23.47 7.20
N LEU A 50 -36.85 -24.59 7.84
CA LEU A 50 -35.50 -24.82 8.41
C LEU A 50 -34.43 -24.90 7.31
N ALA A 51 -34.69 -25.61 6.21
CA ALA A 51 -33.78 -25.67 5.07
C ALA A 51 -33.60 -24.29 4.41
N PHE A 52 -34.69 -23.54 4.23
CA PHE A 52 -34.66 -22.17 3.71
C PHE A 52 -33.90 -21.22 4.64
N SER A 53 -34.09 -21.35 5.96
CA SER A 53 -33.38 -20.59 6.98
C SER A 53 -31.89 -20.90 6.97
N MET A 54 -31.50 -22.18 6.93
CA MET A 54 -30.08 -22.58 6.86
C MET A 54 -29.38 -22.08 5.59
N TYR A 55 -30.07 -22.15 4.45
CA TYR A 55 -29.51 -21.66 3.18
C TYR A 55 -29.41 -20.12 3.15
N ARG A 56 -30.37 -19.40 3.73
CA ARG A 56 -30.36 -17.92 3.78
C ARG A 56 -29.40 -17.35 4.84
N LEU A 57 -29.12 -18.08 5.93
CA LEU A 57 -28.22 -17.64 7.01
C LEU A 57 -26.74 -17.95 6.75
N SER A 58 -26.41 -18.84 5.81
CA SER A 58 -25.00 -19.15 5.49
C SER A 58 -24.34 -18.10 4.59
N LEU A 59 -25.12 -17.35 3.81
CA LEU A 59 -24.62 -16.28 2.92
C LEU A 59 -24.03 -15.08 3.70
N PRO A 60 -24.70 -14.54 4.74
CA PRO A 60 -24.18 -13.43 5.54
C PRO A 60 -22.90 -13.77 6.30
N GLU A 61 -22.75 -15.03 6.76
CA GLU A 61 -21.54 -15.47 7.47
C GLU A 61 -20.32 -15.53 6.53
N GLN A 62 -20.47 -16.05 5.32
CA GLN A 62 -19.38 -16.06 4.33
C GLN A 62 -18.95 -14.64 3.94
N LEU A 63 -19.91 -13.73 3.76
CA LEU A 63 -19.63 -12.33 3.44
C LEU A 63 -18.93 -11.61 4.60
N ASN A 64 -19.28 -11.92 5.85
CA ASN A 64 -18.63 -11.38 7.05
C ASN A 64 -17.19 -11.91 7.21
N LEU A 65 -16.95 -13.18 6.92
CA LEU A 65 -15.59 -13.75 6.91
C LEU A 65 -14.72 -13.11 5.83
N ALA A 66 -15.22 -12.99 4.60
CA ALA A 66 -14.52 -12.31 3.51
C ALA A 66 -14.22 -10.84 3.84
N TYR A 67 -15.17 -10.14 4.48
CA TYR A 67 -14.98 -8.79 4.99
C TYR A 67 -13.86 -8.70 6.05
N GLN A 68 -13.90 -9.57 7.07
CA GLN A 68 -12.89 -9.56 8.14
C GLN A 68 -11.50 -9.86 7.60
N ASP A 69 -11.37 -10.84 6.71
CA ASP A 69 -10.13 -11.21 6.05
C ASP A 69 -9.58 -10.05 5.17
N THR A 70 -10.43 -9.41 4.38
CA THR A 70 -10.06 -8.24 3.56
C THR A 70 -9.60 -7.06 4.43
N ARG A 71 -10.33 -6.78 5.51
CA ARG A 71 -9.99 -5.71 6.46
C ARG A 71 -8.67 -5.98 7.17
N ALA A 72 -8.43 -7.22 7.62
CA ALA A 72 -7.17 -7.61 8.25
C ALA A 72 -6.00 -7.48 7.26
N THR A 73 -6.18 -7.94 6.02
CA THR A 73 -5.17 -7.83 4.95
C THR A 73 -4.77 -6.36 4.72
N VAL A 74 -5.72 -5.43 4.69
CA VAL A 74 -5.41 -4.00 4.50
C VAL A 74 -4.81 -3.35 5.75
N ASN A 75 -5.42 -3.55 6.92
CA ASN A 75 -5.05 -2.82 8.14
C ASN A 75 -3.80 -3.36 8.82
N GLU A 76 -3.48 -4.64 8.63
CA GLU A 76 -2.35 -5.29 9.29
C GLU A 76 -1.23 -5.53 8.29
N THR A 77 -1.51 -6.24 7.19
CA THR A 77 -0.49 -6.63 6.22
C THR A 77 -0.05 -5.45 5.35
N LEU A 78 -0.96 -4.84 4.60
CA LEU A 78 -0.63 -3.76 3.66
C LEU A 78 -0.12 -2.52 4.39
N ALA A 79 -0.77 -2.13 5.50
CA ALA A 79 -0.32 -1.02 6.34
C ALA A 79 1.08 -1.28 6.94
N GLY A 80 1.33 -2.50 7.41
CA GLY A 80 2.64 -2.89 7.96
C GLY A 80 3.74 -2.87 6.89
N GLN A 81 3.46 -3.41 5.70
CA GLN A 81 4.38 -3.39 4.57
C GLN A 81 4.66 -1.96 4.09
N LEU A 82 3.63 -1.10 4.03
CA LEU A 82 3.77 0.29 3.64
C LEU A 82 4.65 1.05 4.62
N ASN A 83 4.36 0.95 5.93
CA ASN A 83 5.17 1.61 6.94
C ASN A 83 6.63 1.11 6.91
N GLY A 84 6.81 -0.21 6.76
CA GLY A 84 8.12 -0.82 6.55
C GLY A 84 8.85 -0.18 5.35
N TYR A 85 8.19 -0.15 4.19
CA TYR A 85 8.77 0.42 2.97
C TYR A 85 9.08 1.91 3.09
N LEU A 86 8.18 2.69 3.68
CA LEU A 86 8.38 4.11 3.92
C LEU A 86 9.58 4.35 4.85
N SER A 87 9.83 3.45 5.81
CA SER A 87 10.98 3.57 6.72
C SER A 87 12.31 3.10 6.11
N THR A 88 12.31 2.09 5.23
CA THR A 88 13.54 1.44 4.75
C THR A 88 13.84 1.66 3.27
N GLY A 89 12.85 1.99 2.44
CA GLY A 89 12.94 2.03 0.98
C GLY A 89 13.17 0.66 0.32
N GLU A 90 13.00 -0.45 1.04
CA GLU A 90 13.41 -1.78 0.55
C GLU A 90 12.52 -2.29 -0.59
N ALA A 91 13.13 -2.64 -1.73
CA ALA A 91 12.41 -3.07 -2.93
C ALA A 91 11.59 -4.37 -2.74
N THR A 92 11.96 -5.22 -1.78
CA THR A 92 11.23 -6.45 -1.44
C THR A 92 9.86 -6.12 -0.83
N LEU A 93 9.78 -5.11 0.04
CA LEU A 93 8.54 -4.64 0.65
C LEU A 93 7.61 -4.02 -0.39
N LEU A 94 8.15 -3.26 -1.35
CA LEU A 94 7.35 -2.75 -2.48
C LEU A 94 6.73 -3.88 -3.30
N THR A 95 7.52 -4.90 -3.63
CA THR A 95 7.00 -6.07 -4.36
C THR A 95 5.92 -6.79 -3.55
N ALA A 96 6.12 -6.97 -2.24
CA ALA A 96 5.13 -7.58 -1.36
C ALA A 96 3.82 -6.78 -1.27
N MET A 97 3.88 -5.45 -1.25
CA MET A 97 2.69 -4.60 -1.32
C MET A 97 1.97 -4.73 -2.66
N GLU A 98 2.71 -4.74 -3.78
CA GLU A 98 2.13 -4.91 -5.11
C GLU A 98 1.44 -6.28 -5.25
N ASP A 99 2.02 -7.34 -4.67
CA ASP A 99 1.40 -8.66 -4.63
C ASP A 99 0.15 -8.67 -3.75
N THR A 100 0.19 -8.02 -2.57
CA THR A 100 -0.96 -7.92 -1.65
C THR A 100 -2.13 -7.16 -2.29
N VAL A 101 -1.85 -6.05 -2.99
CA VAL A 101 -2.87 -5.28 -3.71
C VAL A 101 -3.43 -6.07 -4.90
N ARG A 102 -2.61 -6.87 -5.58
CA ARG A 102 -3.06 -7.77 -6.64
C ARG A 102 -3.98 -8.86 -6.10
N GLU A 103 -3.62 -9.50 -4.99
CA GLU A 103 -4.46 -10.49 -4.31
C GLU A 103 -5.80 -9.88 -3.87
N LEU A 104 -5.77 -8.68 -3.28
CA LEU A 104 -6.97 -7.94 -2.91
C LEU A 104 -7.88 -7.72 -4.12
N ASN A 105 -7.32 -7.31 -5.26
CA ASN A 105 -8.09 -6.97 -6.46
C ASN A 105 -8.64 -8.20 -7.20
N GLU A 106 -7.84 -9.26 -7.35
CA GLU A 106 -8.20 -10.42 -8.17
C GLU A 106 -8.94 -11.51 -7.37
N VAL A 107 -8.56 -11.72 -6.12
CA VAL A 107 -9.03 -12.85 -5.30
C VAL A 107 -10.05 -12.42 -4.26
N LYS A 108 -9.76 -11.37 -3.48
CA LYS A 108 -10.64 -10.99 -2.36
C LYS A 108 -11.84 -10.19 -2.85
N LEU A 109 -11.64 -9.27 -3.80
CA LEU A 109 -12.72 -8.43 -4.33
C LEU A 109 -13.80 -9.23 -5.08
N SER A 110 -13.43 -10.33 -5.76
CA SER A 110 -14.37 -11.19 -6.49
C SER A 110 -15.34 -11.96 -5.59
N GLN A 111 -15.08 -12.03 -4.28
CA GLN A 111 -15.96 -12.64 -3.28
C GLN A 111 -17.09 -11.72 -2.84
N PHE A 112 -17.01 -10.42 -3.14
CA PHE A 112 -18.05 -9.44 -2.79
C PHE A 112 -19.06 -9.26 -3.93
N PRO A 113 -20.31 -8.85 -3.64
CA PRO A 113 -21.26 -8.45 -4.67
C PRO A 113 -20.83 -7.17 -5.41
N GLN A 114 -21.36 -6.96 -6.61
CA GLN A 114 -20.91 -5.90 -7.53
C GLN A 114 -20.97 -4.48 -6.94
N ASP A 115 -21.95 -4.18 -6.09
CA ASP A 115 -22.08 -2.89 -5.41
C ASP A 115 -20.85 -2.58 -4.54
N ILE A 116 -20.40 -3.56 -3.75
CA ILE A 116 -19.20 -3.45 -2.92
C ILE A 116 -17.93 -3.40 -3.78
N GLN A 117 -17.88 -4.20 -4.86
CA GLN A 117 -16.74 -4.15 -5.80
C GLN A 117 -16.54 -2.75 -6.38
N THR A 118 -17.63 -2.08 -6.78
CA THR A 118 -17.57 -0.72 -7.32
C THR A 118 -17.13 0.34 -6.32
N ALA A 119 -17.27 0.09 -5.01
CA ALA A 119 -16.82 0.99 -3.96
C ALA A 119 -15.32 0.83 -3.63
N ILE A 120 -14.80 -0.40 -3.66
CA ILE A 120 -13.40 -0.70 -3.28
C ILE A 120 -12.44 -0.63 -4.48
N ALA A 121 -12.88 -0.96 -5.70
CA ALA A 121 -12.00 -1.01 -6.86
C ALA A 121 -11.27 0.32 -7.15
N PRO A 122 -11.94 1.50 -7.13
CA PRO A 122 -11.26 2.78 -7.42
C PRO A 122 -10.11 3.14 -6.47
N PRO A 123 -10.26 3.12 -5.13
CA PRO A 123 -9.15 3.41 -4.21
C PRO A 123 -8.03 2.38 -4.32
N LEU A 124 -8.35 1.10 -4.55
CA LEU A 124 -7.35 0.05 -4.73
C LEU A 124 -6.53 0.24 -6.01
N GLN A 125 -7.19 0.62 -7.11
CA GLN A 125 -6.52 0.94 -8.37
C GLN A 125 -5.63 2.18 -8.24
N THR A 126 -6.13 3.23 -7.58
CA THR A 126 -5.37 4.46 -7.33
C THR A 126 -4.10 4.16 -6.52
N LEU A 127 -4.22 3.33 -5.48
CA LEU A 127 -3.08 2.87 -4.70
C LEU A 127 -2.11 2.05 -5.55
N SER A 128 -2.61 1.13 -6.37
CA SER A 128 -1.78 0.32 -7.28
C SER A 128 -0.97 1.17 -8.27
N GLU A 129 -1.60 2.17 -8.89
CA GLU A 129 -0.95 3.08 -9.83
C GLU A 129 0.13 3.90 -9.11
N PHE A 130 -0.21 4.49 -7.96
CA PHE A 130 0.72 5.25 -7.13
C PHE A 130 1.94 4.44 -6.67
N MET A 131 1.72 3.17 -6.26
CA MET A 131 2.81 2.26 -5.92
C MET A 131 3.77 2.04 -7.10
N ARG A 132 3.22 1.96 -8.32
CA ARG A 132 3.99 1.67 -9.53
C ARG A 132 4.81 2.85 -10.02
N THR A 133 4.34 4.08 -9.78
CA THR A 133 4.97 5.33 -10.21
C THR A 133 5.75 5.98 -9.05
N ASP A 134 5.06 6.79 -8.26
CA ASP A 134 5.64 7.82 -7.41
C ASP A 134 6.26 7.23 -6.16
N LEU A 135 5.62 6.20 -5.57
CA LEU A 135 6.14 5.52 -4.41
C LEU A 135 7.45 4.78 -4.75
N ARG A 136 7.48 4.08 -5.88
CA ARG A 136 8.68 3.39 -6.38
C ARG A 136 9.81 4.36 -6.68
N ALA A 137 9.52 5.51 -7.32
CA ALA A 137 10.51 6.52 -7.61
C ALA A 137 11.13 7.08 -6.32
N SER A 138 10.30 7.36 -5.32
CA SER A 138 10.73 7.88 -4.02
C SER A 138 11.59 6.89 -3.24
N GLY A 139 11.19 5.60 -3.17
CA GLY A 139 11.97 4.61 -2.42
C GLY A 139 13.35 4.28 -3.01
N LYS A 140 13.55 4.45 -4.32
CA LYS A 140 14.90 4.36 -4.93
C LYS A 140 15.84 5.46 -4.44
N LEU A 141 15.29 6.60 -4.05
CA LEU A 141 16.06 7.79 -3.69
C LEU A 141 16.33 7.85 -2.18
N SER A 142 15.64 7.06 -1.36
CA SER A 142 15.76 7.05 0.11
C SER A 142 17.11 6.58 0.66
N GLY A 143 17.94 5.88 -0.12
CA GLY A 143 19.18 5.27 0.36
C GLY A 143 20.29 6.28 0.73
N ASN A 144 20.52 7.29 -0.12
CA ASN A 144 21.45 8.40 0.16
C ASN A 144 21.13 9.60 -0.76
N THR A 145 20.13 10.39 -0.38
CA THR A 145 19.64 11.55 -1.16
C THR A 145 20.71 12.62 -1.39
N GLN A 146 21.75 12.65 -0.54
CA GLN A 146 22.79 13.68 -0.55
C GLN A 146 24.08 13.23 -1.27
N GLN A 147 24.10 12.02 -1.84
CA GLN A 147 25.30 11.44 -2.44
C GLN A 147 25.89 12.29 -3.56
N LEU A 148 25.05 12.87 -4.43
CA LEU A 148 25.52 13.71 -5.54
C LEU A 148 26.17 15.01 -5.05
N LEU A 149 25.61 15.62 -4.01
CA LEU A 149 26.20 16.79 -3.35
C LEU A 149 27.54 16.45 -2.71
N GLN A 150 27.59 15.39 -1.91
CA GLN A 150 28.84 14.94 -1.28
C GLN A 150 29.89 14.55 -2.32
N GLN A 151 29.47 13.99 -3.45
CA GLN A 151 30.35 13.67 -4.56
C GLN A 151 30.92 14.93 -5.21
N ASN A 152 30.09 15.94 -5.46
CA ASN A 152 30.57 17.22 -5.98
C ASN A 152 31.53 17.92 -5.01
N GLU A 153 31.30 17.84 -3.69
CA GLU A 153 32.24 18.34 -2.67
C GLU A 153 33.59 17.62 -2.73
N ARG A 154 33.58 16.29 -2.89
CA ARG A 154 34.81 15.50 -3.09
C ARG A 154 35.54 15.89 -4.37
N GLU A 155 34.82 16.03 -5.48
CA GLU A 155 35.40 16.44 -6.77
C GLU A 155 36.05 17.83 -6.67
N ILE A 156 35.42 18.79 -6.00
CA ILE A 156 36.03 20.12 -5.76
C ILE A 156 37.31 19.97 -4.92
N SER A 157 37.28 19.16 -3.86
CA SER A 157 38.46 18.90 -3.02
C SER A 157 39.60 18.26 -3.81
N ASP A 158 39.31 17.23 -4.61
CA ASP A 158 40.30 16.54 -5.44
C ASP A 158 40.92 17.50 -6.46
N GLN A 159 40.10 18.36 -7.05
CA GLN A 159 40.55 19.36 -8.01
C GLN A 159 41.43 20.44 -7.36
N LEU A 160 41.12 20.88 -6.14
CA LEU A 160 42.01 21.75 -5.35
C LEU A 160 43.34 21.05 -5.01
N SER A 161 43.33 19.73 -4.84
CA SER A 161 44.54 18.93 -4.61
C SER A 161 45.43 18.87 -5.84
N LEU A 162 44.85 18.70 -7.04
CA LEU A 162 45.57 18.79 -8.30
C LEU A 162 46.23 20.16 -8.48
N LEU A 163 45.49 21.24 -8.19
CA LEU A 163 46.03 22.60 -8.27
C LEU A 163 47.13 22.87 -7.23
N SER A 164 47.07 22.24 -6.05
CA SER A 164 48.14 22.27 -5.06
C SER A 164 49.40 21.52 -5.55
N GLY A 165 49.21 20.38 -6.22
CA GLY A 165 50.28 19.65 -6.90
C GLY A 165 50.94 20.47 -8.01
N TYR A 166 50.15 21.20 -8.79
CA TYR A 166 50.60 22.16 -9.79
C TYR A 166 51.45 23.29 -9.15
N ALA A 167 50.94 23.92 -8.10
CA ALA A 167 51.65 24.97 -7.37
C ALA A 167 53.00 24.49 -6.82
N ARG A 168 53.06 23.25 -6.32
CA ARG A 168 54.29 22.62 -5.84
C ARG A 168 55.32 22.43 -6.96
N LYS A 169 54.91 21.99 -8.16
CA LYS A 169 55.81 21.85 -9.32
C LYS A 169 56.33 23.22 -9.78
N GLY A 170 55.46 24.23 -9.82
CA GLY A 170 55.83 25.61 -10.20
C GLY A 170 56.71 26.35 -9.18
N MET A 171 56.92 25.80 -7.99
CA MET A 171 57.68 26.44 -6.92
C MET A 171 59.18 26.56 -7.25
N GLU A 172 59.71 25.68 -8.11
CA GLU A 172 61.11 25.74 -8.56
C GLU A 172 61.38 26.96 -9.46
N GLU A 173 60.42 27.31 -10.31
CA GLU A 173 60.57 28.42 -11.28
C GLU A 173 60.00 29.74 -10.76
N LYS A 174 58.84 29.72 -10.10
CA LYS A 174 58.10 30.91 -9.67
C LYS A 174 57.61 30.77 -8.20
N PRO A 175 58.53 30.85 -7.22
CA PRO A 175 58.20 30.59 -5.81
C PRO A 175 57.19 31.58 -5.20
N GLU A 176 57.22 32.86 -5.60
CA GLU A 176 56.29 33.87 -5.09
C GLU A 176 54.86 33.61 -5.61
N ALA A 177 54.70 33.41 -6.92
CA ALA A 177 53.41 33.06 -7.52
C ALA A 177 52.88 31.73 -6.97
N ALA A 178 53.71 30.69 -6.84
CA ALA A 178 53.33 29.43 -6.22
C ALA A 178 52.84 29.61 -4.76
N GLY A 179 53.47 30.51 -4.00
CA GLY A 179 53.02 30.90 -2.67
C GLY A 179 51.60 31.48 -2.65
N GLU A 180 51.27 32.35 -3.62
CA GLU A 180 49.91 32.88 -3.75
C GLU A 180 48.88 31.79 -4.03
N TYR A 181 49.20 30.81 -4.88
CA TYR A 181 48.32 29.66 -5.10
C TYR A 181 48.02 28.94 -3.80
N PHE A 182 49.02 28.60 -2.99
CA PHE A 182 48.80 27.88 -1.73
C PHE A 182 47.87 28.64 -0.78
N VAL A 183 48.04 29.96 -0.66
CA VAL A 183 47.16 30.80 0.17
C VAL A 183 45.71 30.77 -0.33
N LYS A 184 45.50 30.91 -1.64
CA LYS A 184 44.14 30.90 -2.24
C LYS A 184 43.51 29.52 -2.21
N ILE A 185 44.28 28.46 -2.43
CA ILE A 185 43.84 27.07 -2.33
C ILE A 185 43.40 26.75 -0.89
N ALA A 186 44.18 27.18 0.11
CA ALA A 186 43.83 26.99 1.51
C ALA A 186 42.50 27.68 1.88
N ALA A 187 42.30 28.91 1.42
CA ALA A 187 41.03 29.63 1.61
C ALA A 187 39.85 28.91 0.92
N ALA A 188 40.06 28.34 -0.26
CA ALA A 188 39.05 27.54 -0.96
C ALA A 188 38.68 26.27 -0.17
N TYR A 189 39.67 25.53 0.34
CA TYR A 189 39.44 24.36 1.21
C TYR A 189 38.65 24.71 2.48
N GLU A 190 39.01 25.81 3.15
CA GLU A 190 38.30 26.28 4.35
C GLU A 190 36.83 26.60 4.02
N SER A 191 36.58 27.31 2.92
CA SER A 191 35.21 27.61 2.49
C SER A 191 34.41 26.37 2.07
N LEU A 192 35.06 25.36 1.50
CA LEU A 192 34.43 24.07 1.15
C LEU A 192 34.04 23.28 2.40
N LEU A 193 34.92 23.21 3.40
CA LEU A 193 34.61 22.57 4.68
C LEU A 193 33.43 23.28 5.37
N GLY A 194 33.49 24.61 5.46
CA GLY A 194 32.43 25.42 6.05
C GLY A 194 31.11 25.34 5.27
N LEU A 195 31.14 25.08 3.96
CA LEU A 195 29.95 24.80 3.15
C LEU A 195 29.36 23.43 3.50
N SER A 196 30.19 22.38 3.56
CA SER A 196 29.74 21.02 3.88
C SER A 196 29.09 20.95 5.26
N GLU A 197 29.65 21.64 6.27
CA GLU A 197 29.06 21.72 7.61
C GLU A 197 27.68 22.39 7.62
N LYS A 198 27.53 23.51 6.89
CA LYS A 198 26.25 24.22 6.79
C LYS A 198 25.21 23.41 6.01
N ARG A 199 25.64 22.73 4.94
CA ARG A 199 24.80 21.80 4.16
C ARG A 199 24.30 20.67 5.06
N GLU A 200 25.19 20.05 5.83
CA GLU A 200 24.84 18.98 6.76
C GLU A 200 23.84 19.48 7.81
N ASN A 201 24.07 20.66 8.39
CA ASN A 201 23.14 21.25 9.34
C ASN A 201 21.77 21.57 8.73
N TYR A 202 21.74 22.07 7.49
CA TYR A 202 20.51 22.35 6.75
C TYR A 202 19.67 21.08 6.57
N PHE A 203 20.24 19.99 6.07
CA PHE A 203 19.49 18.74 5.87
C PHE A 203 19.14 18.03 7.18
N ARG A 204 20.02 18.09 8.19
CA ARG A 204 19.76 17.49 9.51
C ARG A 204 18.60 18.15 10.23
N THR A 205 18.47 19.47 10.14
CA THR A 205 17.38 20.22 10.79
C THR A 205 16.14 20.35 9.90
N SER A 206 16.30 20.18 8.59
CA SER A 206 15.26 20.43 7.59
C SER A 206 14.66 21.84 7.68
N ASP A 207 15.44 22.81 8.14
CA ASP A 207 15.02 24.21 8.30
C ASP A 207 15.25 24.99 7.00
N ALA A 208 14.15 25.41 6.38
CA ALA A 208 14.17 26.21 5.15
C ALA A 208 14.92 27.54 5.32
N SER A 209 14.98 28.11 6.52
CA SER A 209 15.71 29.36 6.77
C SER A 209 17.23 29.20 6.63
N LEU A 210 17.77 27.98 6.80
CA LEU A 210 19.20 27.70 6.66
C LEU A 210 19.64 27.56 5.19
N TYR A 211 18.72 27.49 4.23
CA TYR A 211 19.04 27.44 2.81
C TYR A 211 19.83 28.68 2.36
N GLU A 212 19.45 29.86 2.85
CA GLU A 212 20.18 31.11 2.57
C GLU A 212 21.61 31.07 3.17
N THR A 213 21.78 30.42 4.32
CA THR A 213 23.09 30.23 4.94
C THR A 213 24.01 29.34 4.09
N VAL A 214 23.48 28.26 3.50
CA VAL A 214 24.21 27.37 2.59
C VAL A 214 24.60 28.10 1.30
N THR A 215 23.65 28.79 0.67
CA THR A 215 23.90 29.53 -0.59
C THR A 215 24.89 30.68 -0.42
N ASN A 216 24.87 31.39 0.73
CA ASN A 216 25.87 32.40 1.04
C ASN A 216 27.28 31.78 1.22
N SER A 217 27.38 30.61 1.87
CA SER A 217 28.65 29.89 2.00
C SER A 217 29.16 29.37 0.65
N HIS A 218 28.26 28.94 -0.23
CA HIS A 218 28.60 28.57 -1.60
C HIS A 218 29.14 29.77 -2.38
N ARG A 219 28.53 30.95 -2.24
CA ARG A 219 29.05 32.19 -2.85
C ARG A 219 30.45 32.53 -2.36
N GLN A 220 30.76 32.31 -1.09
CA GLN A 220 32.12 32.47 -0.55
C GLN A 220 33.10 31.49 -1.20
N LEU A 221 32.73 30.23 -1.35
CA LEU A 221 33.54 29.23 -2.07
C LEU A 221 33.79 29.64 -3.52
N VAL A 222 32.76 30.05 -4.25
CA VAL A 222 32.88 30.52 -5.63
C VAL A 222 33.81 31.73 -5.74
N ASN A 223 33.71 32.69 -4.81
CA ASN A 223 34.61 33.84 -4.78
C ASN A 223 36.07 33.44 -4.52
N ASN A 224 36.31 32.49 -3.62
CA ASN A 224 37.65 31.97 -3.36
C ASN A 224 38.22 31.21 -4.56
N ILE A 225 37.38 30.44 -5.27
CA ILE A 225 37.76 29.75 -6.51
C ILE A 225 38.04 30.76 -7.64
N ALA A 226 37.23 31.80 -7.78
CA ALA A 226 37.46 32.87 -8.77
C ALA A 226 38.76 33.64 -8.50
N ALA A 227 39.21 33.72 -7.25
CA ALA A 227 40.52 34.30 -6.94
C ALA A 227 41.70 33.46 -7.49
N LEU A 228 41.50 32.18 -7.80
CA LEU A 228 42.52 31.31 -8.42
C LEU A 228 42.64 31.52 -9.93
N THR A 229 41.60 31.99 -10.61
CA THR A 229 41.60 32.15 -12.07
C THR A 229 42.37 33.38 -12.55
N GLY A 230 42.63 34.34 -11.66
CA GLY A 230 43.41 35.53 -11.97
C GLY A 230 44.92 35.41 -11.71
N LEU A 231 45.38 34.26 -11.18
CA LEU A 231 46.79 34.09 -10.83
C LEU A 231 47.66 33.89 -12.08
N GLU A 232 48.94 34.21 -11.97
CA GLU A 232 49.89 33.96 -13.05
C GLU A 232 50.06 32.44 -13.28
N PRO A 233 50.07 31.95 -14.53
CA PRO A 233 50.48 30.58 -14.83
C PRO A 233 51.93 30.32 -14.41
N LEU A 234 52.16 29.17 -13.80
CA LEU A 234 53.47 28.73 -13.29
C LEU A 234 54.31 27.99 -14.32
N GLY A 235 53.81 27.72 -15.52
CA GLY A 235 54.57 27.10 -16.61
C GLY A 235 54.66 25.57 -16.52
N VAL A 236 53.81 24.92 -15.72
CA VAL A 236 53.79 23.45 -15.66
C VAL A 236 52.99 22.90 -16.84
N MET A 237 53.72 22.43 -17.84
CA MET A 237 53.13 21.94 -19.10
C MET A 237 52.54 20.54 -18.97
N SER A 238 51.56 20.23 -19.83
CA SER A 238 51.03 18.87 -19.96
C SER A 238 52.12 17.91 -20.44
N GLU A 239 52.25 16.75 -19.78
CA GLU A 239 52.94 15.61 -20.37
C GLU A 239 52.09 15.12 -21.54
N LYS A 240 52.66 15.15 -22.74
CA LYS A 240 52.01 14.66 -23.94
C LYS A 240 52.17 13.14 -23.97
N GLU A 241 51.06 12.39 -23.94
CA GLU A 241 51.07 11.03 -24.47
C GLU A 241 51.23 11.15 -25.98
N GLU A 242 52.41 10.80 -26.51
CA GLU A 242 52.52 10.51 -27.95
C GLU A 242 51.57 9.34 -28.23
N ASP A 243 50.56 9.59 -29.07
CA ASP A 243 49.73 8.50 -29.59
C ASP A 243 50.59 7.67 -30.55
N ASP A 244 51.27 6.69 -29.96
CA ASP A 244 52.20 5.74 -30.60
C ASP A 244 51.58 5.10 -31.85
N PHE A 245 50.24 4.98 -31.87
CA PHE A 245 49.48 4.44 -32.98
C PHE A 245 49.43 5.40 -34.19
N LEU A 246 49.19 6.70 -33.96
CA LEU A 246 49.20 7.73 -35.01
C LEU A 246 50.62 7.96 -35.57
N SER A 247 51.63 7.88 -34.70
CA SER A 247 53.06 7.98 -35.06
C SER A 247 53.50 6.83 -35.97
N MET A 248 53.04 5.60 -35.70
CA MET A 248 53.26 4.44 -36.57
C MET A 248 52.52 4.50 -37.91
N LEU A 249 51.33 5.12 -37.97
CA LEU A 249 50.49 5.12 -39.17
C LEU A 249 50.91 6.18 -40.20
N THR A 250 51.41 7.31 -39.72
CA THR A 250 51.73 8.50 -40.54
C THR A 250 53.20 8.59 -40.92
N GLY A 251 54.10 7.92 -40.18
CA GLY A 251 55.54 7.98 -40.41
C GLY A 251 56.17 9.36 -40.14
N GLU A 252 55.38 10.31 -39.64
CA GLU A 252 55.83 11.60 -39.13
C GLU A 252 56.10 11.45 -37.64
N SER A 253 57.37 11.29 -37.27
CA SER A 253 57.79 11.43 -35.88
C SER A 253 57.52 12.86 -35.42
N GLY A 254 56.54 13.01 -34.54
CA GLY A 254 56.25 14.27 -33.87
C GLY A 254 55.36 15.19 -34.68
N SER A 255 54.05 14.95 -34.66
CA SER A 255 53.12 16.07 -34.78
C SER A 255 53.30 16.94 -33.54
N ASP A 256 53.56 18.24 -33.70
CA ASP A 256 53.50 19.23 -32.63
C ASP A 256 52.15 19.09 -31.91
N ALA A 257 52.10 18.46 -30.73
CA ALA A 257 50.95 18.73 -29.87
C ALA A 257 51.41 19.89 -29.05
N GLU A 258 50.67 20.98 -29.21
CA GLU A 258 50.84 22.20 -28.46
C GLU A 258 50.91 21.83 -26.98
N GLN A 259 52.13 21.91 -26.40
CA GLN A 259 52.28 21.85 -24.95
C GLN A 259 51.60 23.10 -24.40
N TYR A 260 50.58 22.90 -23.59
CA TYR A 260 49.87 23.97 -22.89
C TYR A 260 50.02 23.78 -21.38
N ASP A 261 49.83 24.88 -20.66
CA ASP A 261 49.91 24.91 -19.20
C ASP A 261 48.66 24.23 -18.60
N LEU A 262 48.87 23.26 -17.72
CA LEU A 262 47.81 22.45 -17.08
C LEU A 262 46.84 23.29 -16.22
N VAL A 263 47.20 24.52 -15.87
CA VAL A 263 46.40 25.35 -14.96
C VAL A 263 45.01 25.68 -15.49
N GLU A 264 44.87 25.82 -16.82
CA GLU A 264 43.60 26.25 -17.41
C GLU A 264 42.55 25.15 -17.29
N ASP A 265 42.93 23.90 -17.54
CA ASP A 265 42.08 22.74 -17.29
C ASP A 265 41.67 22.68 -15.83
N TYR A 266 42.63 22.90 -14.93
CA TYR A 266 42.33 22.81 -13.51
C TYR A 266 41.35 23.88 -13.02
N ARG A 267 41.48 25.10 -13.54
CA ARG A 267 40.60 26.23 -13.23
C ARG A 267 39.22 26.06 -13.84
N SER A 268 39.15 25.65 -15.10
CA SER A 268 37.88 25.44 -15.82
C SER A 268 37.04 24.37 -15.12
N GLU A 269 37.67 23.25 -14.73
CA GLU A 269 36.97 22.18 -14.00
C GLU A 269 36.50 22.65 -12.61
N LEU A 270 37.32 23.39 -11.84
CA LEU A 270 36.89 23.99 -10.57
C LEU A 270 35.68 24.91 -10.72
N GLN A 271 35.67 25.75 -11.75
CA GLN A 271 34.55 26.63 -12.04
C GLN A 271 33.29 25.84 -12.41
N SER A 272 33.42 24.81 -13.24
CA SER A 272 32.32 23.91 -13.62
C SER A 272 31.72 23.21 -12.40
N LEU A 273 32.57 22.59 -11.57
CA LEU A 273 32.16 21.85 -10.37
C LEU A 273 31.47 22.75 -9.36
N SER A 274 32.07 23.92 -9.06
CA SER A 274 31.48 24.88 -8.13
C SER A 274 30.18 25.50 -8.67
N GLY A 275 30.07 25.73 -9.99
CA GLY A 275 28.85 26.22 -10.63
C GLY A 275 27.70 25.19 -10.61
N ARG A 276 28.01 23.89 -10.67
CA ARG A 276 27.01 22.81 -10.61
C ARG A 276 26.41 22.60 -9.21
N TYR A 277 27.14 22.95 -8.14
CA TYR A 277 26.74 22.68 -6.75
C TYR A 277 25.31 23.13 -6.40
N LEU A 278 24.92 24.36 -6.74
CA LEU A 278 23.57 24.87 -6.40
C LEU A 278 22.46 24.10 -7.11
N ARG A 279 22.71 23.63 -8.34
CA ARG A 279 21.75 22.80 -9.06
C ARG A 279 21.56 21.46 -8.37
N GLU A 280 22.65 20.83 -7.93
CA GLU A 280 22.59 19.60 -7.14
C GLU A 280 21.90 19.83 -5.78
N LEU A 281 22.10 21.00 -5.16
CA LEU A 281 21.44 21.37 -3.91
C LEU A 281 19.91 21.44 -4.07
N ASP A 282 19.45 22.11 -5.12
CA ASP A 282 18.03 22.20 -5.44
C ASP A 282 17.43 20.85 -5.83
N ASN A 283 18.15 20.06 -6.64
CA ASN A 283 17.74 18.70 -6.99
C ASN A 283 17.58 17.82 -5.74
N THR A 284 18.56 17.82 -4.84
CA THR A 284 18.46 17.07 -3.57
C THR A 284 17.30 17.55 -2.72
N ARG A 285 17.04 18.86 -2.66
CA ARG A 285 15.88 19.40 -1.94
C ARG A 285 14.55 18.89 -2.51
N GLN A 286 14.39 18.95 -3.83
CA GLN A 286 13.18 18.48 -4.52
C GLN A 286 12.98 16.97 -4.33
N ILE A 287 14.06 16.18 -4.35
CA ILE A 287 13.99 14.74 -4.07
C ILE A 287 13.45 14.48 -2.66
N ILE A 288 13.98 15.18 -1.64
CA ILE A 288 13.52 15.04 -0.25
C ILE A 288 12.06 15.45 -0.10
N GLU A 289 11.66 16.55 -0.75
CA GLU A 289 10.27 17.02 -0.77
C GLU A 289 9.32 16.01 -1.44
N ASN A 290 9.73 15.43 -2.57
CA ASN A 290 8.96 14.40 -3.27
C ASN A 290 8.79 13.12 -2.44
N ILE A 291 9.84 12.72 -1.70
CA ILE A 291 9.75 11.61 -0.75
C ILE A 291 8.70 11.96 0.32
N HIS A 292 8.81 13.12 0.97
CA HIS A 292 7.83 13.54 1.98
C HIS A 292 6.38 13.54 1.45
N ASN A 293 6.17 14.14 0.28
CA ASN A 293 4.86 14.18 -0.36
C ASN A 293 4.34 12.77 -0.70
N SER A 294 5.23 11.85 -1.10
CA SER A 294 4.86 10.46 -1.35
C SER A 294 4.47 9.72 -0.07
N HIS A 295 5.12 10.01 1.06
CA HIS A 295 4.72 9.45 2.36
C HIS A 295 3.31 9.90 2.73
N VAL A 296 3.07 11.22 2.71
CA VAL A 296 1.74 11.79 3.02
C VAL A 296 0.68 11.21 2.08
N ARG A 297 0.98 11.14 0.79
CA ARG A 297 0.04 10.59 -0.20
C ARG A 297 -0.23 9.10 0.00
N ALA A 298 0.77 8.32 0.39
CA ALA A 298 0.59 6.90 0.68
C ALA A 298 -0.35 6.68 1.88
N GLU A 299 -0.18 7.48 2.94
CA GLU A 299 -1.06 7.44 4.12
C GLU A 299 -2.49 7.86 3.79
N GLU A 300 -2.67 8.89 2.96
CA GLU A 300 -3.99 9.31 2.46
C GLU A 300 -4.69 8.19 1.68
N LEU A 301 -3.97 7.54 0.75
CA LEU A 301 -4.53 6.46 -0.07
C LEU A 301 -4.86 5.22 0.76
N LEU A 302 -4.02 4.87 1.73
CA LEU A 302 -4.30 3.78 2.67
C LEU A 302 -5.53 4.10 3.53
N THR A 303 -5.66 5.35 3.99
CA THR A 303 -6.83 5.81 4.76
C THR A 303 -8.10 5.76 3.91
N ALA A 304 -8.04 6.21 2.66
CA ALA A 304 -9.16 6.14 1.73
C ALA A 304 -9.60 4.71 1.45
N LEU A 305 -8.65 3.78 1.25
CA LEU A 305 -8.95 2.36 1.08
C LEU A 305 -9.57 1.75 2.34
N THR A 306 -9.02 2.08 3.51
CA THR A 306 -9.55 1.61 4.81
C THR A 306 -10.96 2.11 5.06
N SER A 307 -11.25 3.37 4.71
CA SER A 307 -12.58 3.96 4.82
C SER A 307 -13.56 3.25 3.87
N ALA A 308 -13.18 3.07 2.60
CA ALA A 308 -14.01 2.39 1.62
C ALA A 308 -14.36 0.95 2.07
N ILE A 309 -13.40 0.24 2.67
CA ILE A 309 -13.64 -1.09 3.25
C ILE A 309 -14.54 -0.99 4.49
N SER A 310 -14.32 -0.01 5.37
CA SER A 310 -15.16 0.16 6.56
C SER A 310 -16.63 0.43 6.20
N ASP A 311 -16.89 1.21 5.15
CA ASP A 311 -18.24 1.55 4.69
C ASP A 311 -19.02 0.32 4.18
N VAL A 312 -18.31 -0.70 3.68
CA VAL A 312 -18.91 -1.99 3.31
C VAL A 312 -19.65 -2.64 4.49
N ARG A 313 -19.18 -2.45 5.73
CA ARG A 313 -19.85 -3.03 6.90
C ARG A 313 -21.29 -2.55 7.04
N THR A 314 -21.52 -1.26 6.81
CA THR A 314 -22.86 -0.66 6.83
C THR A 314 -23.76 -1.29 5.75
N VAL A 315 -23.22 -1.54 4.56
CA VAL A 315 -23.94 -2.20 3.46
C VAL A 315 -24.27 -3.66 3.83
N ILE A 316 -23.31 -4.39 4.40
CA ILE A 316 -23.50 -5.77 4.88
C ILE A 316 -24.58 -5.82 5.98
N ASP A 317 -24.55 -4.89 6.94
CA ASP A 317 -25.51 -4.84 8.05
C ASP A 317 -26.94 -4.55 7.54
N VAL A 318 -27.11 -3.63 6.59
CA VAL A 318 -28.43 -3.36 5.96
C VAL A 318 -28.94 -4.56 5.16
N GLN A 319 -28.08 -5.26 4.42
CA GLN A 319 -28.47 -6.48 3.70
C GLN A 319 -28.86 -7.60 4.68
N ARG A 320 -28.14 -7.72 5.80
CA ARG A 320 -28.44 -8.68 6.87
C ARG A 320 -29.81 -8.43 7.49
N GLU A 321 -30.17 -7.19 7.80
CA GLU A 321 -31.50 -6.85 8.32
C GLU A 321 -32.62 -7.25 7.36
N ARG A 322 -32.48 -6.97 6.06
CA ARG A 322 -33.46 -7.37 5.05
C ARG A 322 -33.63 -8.89 4.97
N ILE A 323 -32.53 -9.64 5.01
CA ILE A 323 -32.57 -11.11 4.97
C ILE A 323 -33.25 -11.65 6.23
N VAL A 324 -32.87 -11.17 7.42
CA VAL A 324 -33.47 -11.57 8.70
C VAL A 324 -34.97 -11.27 8.72
N GLN A 325 -35.39 -10.08 8.25
CA GLN A 325 -36.81 -9.73 8.16
C GLN A 325 -37.59 -10.64 7.21
N SER A 326 -36.99 -11.05 6.07
CA SER A 326 -37.60 -12.01 5.14
C SER A 326 -37.81 -13.40 5.76
N VAL A 327 -36.87 -13.83 6.62
CA VAL A 327 -36.98 -15.10 7.36
C VAL A 327 -38.09 -15.00 8.42
N TYR A 328 -38.21 -13.89 9.13
CA TYR A 328 -39.32 -13.68 10.07
C TYR A 328 -40.69 -13.67 9.38
N TRP A 329 -40.79 -13.07 8.19
CA TRP A 329 -42.02 -13.14 7.39
C TRP A 329 -42.36 -14.57 6.95
N ALA A 330 -41.38 -15.32 6.45
CA ALA A 330 -41.58 -16.72 6.06
C ALA A 330 -42.01 -17.60 7.25
N LEU A 331 -41.39 -17.40 8.42
CA LEU A 331 -41.77 -18.07 9.66
C LEU A 331 -43.20 -17.67 10.07
N GLY A 332 -43.55 -16.39 10.00
CA GLY A 332 -44.88 -15.88 10.32
C GLY A 332 -45.97 -16.50 9.44
N VAL A 333 -45.72 -16.61 8.13
CA VAL A 333 -46.63 -17.29 7.19
C VAL A 333 -46.78 -18.78 7.51
N ALA A 334 -45.67 -19.46 7.85
CA ALA A 334 -45.70 -20.87 8.23
C ALA A 334 -46.52 -21.10 9.50
N VAL A 335 -46.29 -20.31 10.56
CA VAL A 335 -47.06 -20.38 11.81
C VAL A 335 -48.54 -20.08 11.58
N ALA A 336 -48.86 -19.04 10.79
CA ALA A 336 -50.24 -18.71 10.45
C ALA A 336 -50.93 -19.88 9.71
N THR A 337 -50.24 -20.53 8.78
CA THR A 337 -50.75 -21.70 8.04
C THR A 337 -51.07 -22.86 8.99
N VAL A 338 -50.17 -23.16 9.93
CA VAL A 338 -50.39 -24.19 10.95
C VAL A 338 -51.58 -23.83 11.84
N MET A 339 -51.70 -22.56 12.24
CA MET A 339 -52.77 -22.07 13.11
C MET A 339 -54.15 -22.17 12.42
N VAL A 340 -54.23 -21.82 11.13
CA VAL A 340 -55.45 -21.96 10.32
C VAL A 340 -55.86 -23.43 10.19
N LEU A 341 -54.91 -24.33 9.93
CA LEU A 341 -55.19 -25.78 9.86
C LEU A 341 -55.70 -26.33 11.19
N ALA A 342 -55.13 -25.88 12.31
CA ALA A 342 -55.60 -26.26 13.65
C ALA A 342 -57.02 -25.74 13.94
N LEU A 343 -57.34 -24.52 13.52
CA LEU A 343 -58.69 -23.94 13.67
C LEU A 343 -59.73 -24.67 12.83
N VAL A 344 -59.41 -24.98 11.57
CA VAL A 344 -60.29 -25.75 10.69
C VAL A 344 -60.55 -27.14 11.30
N PHE A 345 -59.54 -27.77 11.88
CA PHE A 345 -59.71 -29.04 12.60
C PHE A 345 -60.57 -28.91 13.85
N ALA A 346 -60.45 -27.83 14.62
CA ALA A 346 -61.28 -27.60 15.82
C ALA A 346 -62.77 -27.40 15.51
N PHE A 347 -63.10 -27.00 14.27
CA PHE A 347 -64.46 -26.76 13.81
C PHE A 347 -65.11 -27.96 13.07
N ILE A 348 -64.34 -29.00 12.73
CA ILE A 348 -64.80 -30.23 12.06
C ILE A 348 -65.07 -31.34 13.09
#